data_AF-A0A7W2AAF4-F1
#
_entry.id   AF-A0A7W2AAF4-F1
#
_cell.length_a   1.000
_cell.length_b   1.000
_cell.length_c   1.000
_cell.angle_alpha   90.00
_cell.angle_beta   90.00
_cell.angle_gamma   90.00
#
_symmetry.space_group_name_H-M   'P 1'
#
loop_
_entity.id
_entity.type
_entity.pdbx_description
1 polymer ?
#
loop_
_entity_poly.entity_id
_entity_poly.type
_entity_poly.pdbx_seq_one_letter_code
_entity_poly.pdbx_strand_id
1 'polypeptide(L)'
;MPYPTKFSAEAVVTARQYAEQAKPFPSMGRLAERLGIDRRTVHRWRVKHEAFNLAMQAIEARQRYWQHQISEQEYRGRLVEIDRELDVCNMFADFRHKI
;
A
#
# COMPACT_ATOMS: atom_id res chain seq x y z
N MET A 1 -20.62 3.61 -11.45
CA MET A 1 -19.38 3.89 -12.22
C MET A 1 -18.56 2.61 -12.27
N PRO A 2 -18.04 2.17 -13.44
CA PRO A 2 -17.19 1.00 -13.51
C PRO A 2 -15.84 1.30 -12.85
N TYR A 3 -15.41 0.41 -11.96
CA TYR A 3 -14.12 0.51 -11.28
C TYR A 3 -12.98 0.24 -12.28
N PRO A 4 -11.87 1.02 -12.28
CA PRO A 4 -10.69 0.73 -13.04
C PRO A 4 -10.08 -0.60 -12.58
N THR A 5 -9.87 -1.52 -13.52
CA THR A 5 -9.36 -2.87 -13.26
C THR A 5 -7.85 -3.00 -13.48
N LYS A 6 -7.23 -2.01 -14.14
CA LYS A 6 -5.80 -2.01 -14.46
C LYS A 6 -4.97 -1.51 -13.27
N PHE A 7 -3.94 -2.26 -12.92
CA PHE A 7 -2.96 -1.89 -11.90
C PHE A 7 -2.11 -0.70 -12.39
N SER A 8 -1.83 0.26 -11.51
CA SER A 8 -0.96 1.40 -11.79
C SER A 8 0.06 1.59 -10.67
N ALA A 9 1.23 2.13 -11.00
CA ALA A 9 2.23 2.53 -10.00
C ALA A 9 1.67 3.60 -9.03
N GLU A 10 0.77 4.45 -9.51
CA GLU A 10 0.05 5.43 -8.69
C GLU A 10 -0.76 4.77 -7.57
N ALA A 11 -1.29 3.56 -7.79
CA ALA A 11 -2.01 2.83 -6.75
C ALA A 11 -1.10 2.43 -5.58
N VAL A 12 0.17 2.11 -5.86
CA VAL A 12 1.18 1.80 -4.83
C VAL A 12 1.50 3.04 -4.01
N VAL A 13 1.80 4.16 -4.70
CA VAL A 13 2.09 5.44 -4.04
C VAL A 13 0.90 5.88 -3.18
N THR A 14 -0.31 5.81 -3.73
CA THR A 14 -1.54 6.18 -3.02
C THR A 14 -1.77 5.29 -1.79
N ALA A 15 -1.57 3.97 -1.89
CA ALA A 15 -1.69 3.06 -0.76
C ALA A 15 -0.64 3.33 0.33
N ARG A 16 0.62 3.63 -0.06
CA ARG A 16 1.69 3.94 0.88
C ARG A 16 1.45 5.27 1.60
N GLN A 17 1.04 6.31 0.87
CA GLN A 17 0.66 7.60 1.45
C GLN A 17 -0.54 7.46 2.39
N TYR A 18 -1.51 6.62 2.02
CA TYR A 18 -2.67 6.34 2.85
C TYR A 18 -2.28 5.70 4.18
N ALA A 19 -1.24 4.86 4.24
CA ALA A 19 -0.75 4.31 5.51
C ALA A 19 -0.32 5.38 6.53
N GLU A 20 0.20 6.52 6.07
CA GLU A 20 0.65 7.61 6.93
C GLU A 20 -0.46 8.61 7.25
N GLN A 21 -1.26 8.95 6.23
CA GLN A 21 -2.21 10.06 6.29
C GLN A 21 -3.60 9.64 6.75
N ALA A 22 -3.95 8.35 6.73
CA ALA A 22 -5.30 7.90 7.06
C ALA A 22 -5.68 8.24 8.50
N LYS A 23 -6.56 9.23 8.65
CA LYS A 23 -7.37 9.48 9.83
C LYS A 23 -8.84 9.60 9.41
N PRO A 24 -9.79 8.90 10.07
CA PRO A 24 -9.62 7.89 11.12
C PRO A 24 -9.22 6.50 10.55
N PHE A 25 -8.90 5.55 11.45
CA PHE A 25 -8.40 4.17 11.22
C PHE A 25 -8.33 3.69 9.75
N PRO A 26 -7.13 3.39 9.21
CA PRO A 26 -6.99 2.92 7.83
C PRO A 26 -7.70 1.57 7.68
N SER A 27 -8.67 1.48 6.76
CA SER A 27 -9.32 0.22 6.40
C SER A 27 -9.16 -0.08 4.91
N MET A 28 -9.19 -1.37 4.57
CA MET A 28 -9.11 -1.83 3.18
C MET A 28 -10.30 -1.34 2.35
N GLY A 29 -11.47 -1.18 2.96
CA GLY A 29 -12.65 -0.60 2.31
C GLY A 29 -12.44 0.85 1.90
N ARG A 30 -11.91 1.67 2.81
CA ARG A 30 -11.61 3.08 2.53
C ARG A 30 -10.46 3.26 1.55
N LEU A 31 -9.47 2.35 1.57
CA LEU A 31 -8.44 2.33 0.53
C LEU A 31 -9.05 2.04 -0.84
N ALA A 32 -9.95 1.06 -0.93
CA ALA A 32 -10.65 0.72 -2.18
C ALA A 32 -11.45 1.92 -2.70
N GLU A 33 -12.20 2.61 -1.83
CA GLU A 33 -12.91 3.86 -2.17
C GLU A 33 -11.96 4.95 -2.68
N ARG A 34 -10.80 5.14 -2.01
CA ARG A 34 -9.82 6.16 -2.38
C ARG A 34 -9.10 5.87 -3.69
N LEU A 35 -8.83 4.61 -3.97
CA LEU A 35 -8.31 4.15 -5.26
C LEU A 35 -9.41 4.07 -6.33
N GLY A 36 -10.67 4.29 -5.93
CA GLY A 36 -11.82 4.15 -6.80
C GLY A 36 -11.93 2.76 -7.39
N ILE A 37 -11.64 1.69 -6.63
CA ILE A 37 -11.71 0.28 -7.05
C ILE A 37 -12.57 -0.56 -6.10
N ASP A 38 -12.87 -1.81 -6.46
CA ASP A 38 -13.53 -2.75 -5.55
C ASP A 38 -12.53 -3.48 -4.63
N ARG A 39 -13.02 -4.02 -3.50
CA ARG A 39 -12.20 -4.76 -2.54
C ARG A 39 -11.57 -6.02 -3.15
N ARG A 40 -12.24 -6.63 -4.13
CA ARG A 40 -11.71 -7.82 -4.84
C ARG A 40 -10.49 -7.45 -5.67
N THR A 41 -10.47 -6.28 -6.29
CA THR A 41 -9.33 -5.76 -7.05
C THR A 41 -8.17 -5.45 -6.11
N VAL A 42 -8.42 -4.85 -4.93
CA VAL A 42 -7.39 -4.68 -3.90
C VAL A 42 -6.74 -6.01 -3.53
N HIS A 43 -7.54 -7.04 -3.23
CA HIS A 43 -7.01 -8.37 -2.93
C HIS A 43 -6.24 -8.98 -4.10
N ARG A 44 -6.77 -8.86 -5.32
CA ARG A 44 -6.09 -9.36 -6.53
C ARG A 44 -4.73 -8.66 -6.71
N TRP A 45 -4.66 -7.34 -6.54
CA TRP A 45 -3.42 -6.59 -6.68
C TRP A 45 -2.43 -6.92 -5.58
N ARG A 46 -2.89 -7.12 -4.35
CA ARG A 46 -2.05 -7.58 -3.24
C ARG A 46 -1.36 -8.92 -3.56
N VAL A 47 -2.08 -9.85 -4.18
CA VAL A 47 -1.51 -11.17 -4.52
C VAL A 47 -0.59 -11.10 -5.75
N LYS A 48 -0.92 -10.25 -6.72
CA LYS A 48 -0.21 -10.22 -8.01
C LYS A 48 0.95 -9.23 -8.07
N HIS A 49 1.00 -8.23 -7.20
CA HIS A 49 1.98 -7.15 -7.26
C HIS A 49 2.66 -6.97 -5.90
N GLU A 50 3.94 -7.35 -5.84
CA GLU A 50 4.75 -7.30 -4.62
C GLU A 50 4.85 -5.88 -4.05
N ALA A 51 5.12 -4.88 -4.88
CA ALA A 51 5.15 -3.47 -4.44
C ALA A 51 3.82 -3.02 -3.81
N PHE A 52 2.68 -3.48 -4.35
CA PHE A 52 1.38 -3.18 -3.76
C PHE A 52 1.16 -3.95 -2.44
N ASN A 53 1.65 -5.19 -2.35
CA ASN A 53 1.63 -5.95 -1.11
C ASN A 53 2.46 -5.26 -0.01
N LEU A 54 3.63 -4.72 -0.33
CA LEU A 54 4.45 -3.95 0.62
C LEU A 54 3.74 -2.68 1.11
N ALA A 55 3.10 -1.93 0.21
CA ALA A 55 2.28 -0.79 0.59
C ALA A 55 1.09 -1.22 1.49
N MET A 56 0.49 -2.39 1.24
CA MET A 56 -0.55 -2.95 2.11
C MET A 56 0.00 -3.37 3.49
N GLN A 57 1.23 -3.89 3.56
CA GLN A 57 1.87 -4.22 4.84
C GLN A 57 2.13 -2.97 5.67
N ALA A 58 2.45 -1.81 5.05
CA ALA A 58 2.56 -0.54 5.76
C ALA A 58 1.22 -0.14 6.41
N ILE A 59 0.11 -0.34 5.69
CA ILE A 59 -1.24 -0.13 6.23
C ILE A 59 -1.51 -1.09 7.40
N GLU A 60 -1.20 -2.37 7.27
CA GLU A 60 -1.37 -3.36 8.35
C GLU A 60 -0.50 -3.02 9.58
N ALA A 61 0.74 -2.58 9.38
CA ALA A 61 1.61 -2.12 10.46
C ALA A 61 1.03 -0.91 11.17
N ARG A 62 0.48 0.06 10.43
CA ARG A 62 -0.22 1.22 11.00
C ARG A 62 -1.42 0.80 11.85
N GLN A 63 -2.22 -0.16 11.37
CA GLN A 63 -3.36 -0.69 12.12
C GLN A 63 -2.92 -1.33 13.44
N ARG A 64 -1.88 -2.18 13.41
CA ARG A 64 -1.36 -2.84 14.61
C ARG A 64 -0.82 -1.83 15.62
N TYR A 65 -0.13 -0.78 15.16
CA TYR A 65 0.35 0.30 16.01
C TYR A 65 -0.82 1.05 16.69
N TRP A 66 -1.86 1.40 15.91
CA TRP A 66 -3.07 2.03 16.45
C TRP A 66 -3.82 1.14 17.44
N GLN A 67 -3.78 -0.18 17.26
CA GLN A 67 -4.37 -1.16 18.17
C GLN A 67 -3.46 -1.48 19.37
N HIS A 68 -2.34 -0.77 19.54
CA HIS A 68 -1.34 -1.00 20.59
C HIS A 68 -0.77 -2.44 20.62
N GLN A 69 -0.78 -3.13 19.47
CA GLN A 69 -0.23 -4.49 19.33
C GLN A 69 1.27 -4.51 19.06
N ILE A 70 1.81 -3.40 18.54
CA ILE A 70 3.24 -3.21 18.31
C ILE A 70 3.65 -1.86 18.89
N SER A 71 4.91 -1.75 19.30
CA SER A 71 5.47 -0.49 19.79
C SER A 71 5.69 0.51 18.66
N GLU A 72 5.86 1.79 19.00
CA GLU A 72 6.21 2.81 18.02
C GLU A 72 7.55 2.51 17.33
N GLN A 73 8.52 1.95 18.06
CA GLN A 73 9.83 1.58 17.52
C GLN A 73 9.71 0.43 16.52
N GLU A 74 8.92 -0.59 16.82
CA GLU A 74 8.64 -1.70 15.89
C GLU A 74 7.89 -1.22 14.64
N TYR A 75 6.91 -0.34 14.81
CA TYR A 75 6.20 0.27 13.69
C TYR A 75 7.15 1.04 12.77
N ARG A 76 8.00 1.90 13.33
CA ARG A 76 8.99 2.66 12.57
C ARG A 76 10.02 1.75 11.90
N GLY A 77 10.50 0.71 12.60
CA GLY A 77 11.42 -0.28 12.03
C GLY A 77 10.83 -0.98 10.81
N ARG A 78 9.58 -1.45 10.91
CA ARG A 78 8.85 -2.06 9.78
C ARG A 78 8.64 -1.10 8.63
N LEU A 79 8.31 0.16 8.91
CA LEU A 79 8.20 1.17 7.85
C LEU A 79 9.53 1.40 7.15
N VAL A 80 10.65 1.43 7.87
CA VAL A 80 11.98 1.57 7.27
C VAL A 80 12.33 0.36 6.41
N GLU A 81 11.98 -0.86 6.82
CA GLU A 81 12.18 -2.07 6.01
C GLU A 81 11.33 -2.03 4.73
N ILE A 82 10.04 -1.72 4.88
CA ILE A 82 9.10 -1.60 3.75
C ILE A 82 9.53 -0.48 2.82
N ASP A 83 9.92 0.66 3.36
CA ASP A 83 10.41 1.79 2.57
C ASP A 83 11.74 1.44 1.92
N ARG A 84 12.63 0.65 2.53
CA ARG A 84 13.84 0.18 1.85
C ARG A 84 13.52 -0.78 0.70
N GLU A 85 12.50 -1.61 0.83
CA GLU A 85 12.05 -2.54 -0.21
C GLU A 85 11.23 -1.83 -1.32
N LEU A 86 10.51 -0.75 -0.97
CA LEU A 86 9.81 0.12 -1.93
C LEU A 86 10.75 1.13 -2.61
N ASP A 87 11.65 1.71 -1.83
CA ASP A 87 12.76 2.61 -2.21
C ASP A 87 13.96 1.85 -2.79
N VAL A 88 13.75 0.58 -3.12
CA VAL A 88 14.17 0.09 -4.43
C VAL A 88 13.41 0.88 -5.53
N CYS A 89 13.43 2.21 -5.48
CA CYS A 89 12.97 3.18 -6.46
C CYS A 89 13.88 3.21 -7.70
N ASN A 90 14.59 2.10 -7.96
CA ASN A 90 14.97 1.69 -9.31
C ASN A 90 14.09 0.54 -9.87
N MET A 91 13.39 -0.26 -9.04
CA MET A 91 12.62 -1.44 -9.50
C MET A 91 11.46 -1.13 -10.47
N PHE A 92 11.05 0.13 -10.61
CA PHE A 92 10.02 0.52 -11.59
C PHE A 92 10.40 1.69 -12.51
N ALA A 93 11.65 2.17 -12.49
CA ALA A 93 12.15 2.94 -13.64
C ALA A 93 12.30 2.02 -14.88
N ASP A 94 12.59 0.73 -14.70
CA ASP A 94 12.70 -0.26 -15.78
C ASP A 94 11.37 -0.75 -16.37
N PHE A 95 10.26 -0.63 -15.64
CA PHE A 95 8.93 -0.93 -16.21
C PHE A 95 8.39 0.19 -17.11
N ARG A 96 9.10 1.32 -17.23
CA ARG A 96 8.80 2.44 -18.13
C ARG A 96 9.25 2.20 -19.59
N HIS A 97 9.87 1.07 -19.91
CA HIS A 97 10.44 0.78 -21.24
C HIS A 97 9.88 -0.44 -22.00
N LYS A 98 8.71 -0.96 -21.64
CA LYS A 98 7.98 -1.87 -22.55
C LYS A 98 6.56 -1.35 -22.81
N ILE A 99 6.53 -0.29 -23.61
CA ILE A 99 5.41 0.08 -24.50
C ILE A 99 5.40 -0.91 -25.66
#